data_AF-A0A7W6RDW0-F1
#
_entry.id   AF-A0A7W6RDW0-F1
#
_cell.length_a   1.000
_cell.length_b   1.000
_cell.length_c   1.000
_cell.angle_alpha   90.00
_cell.angle_beta   90.00
_cell.angle_gamma   90.00
#
_symmetry.space_group_name_H-M   'P 1'
#
loop_
_entity.id
_entity.type
_entity.pdbx_description
1 polymer ?
#
loop_
_entity_poly.entity_id
_entity_poly.type
_entity_poly.pdbx_seq_one_letter_code
_entity_poly.pdbx_strand_id
1 'polypeptide(L)'
;MGAFYRRLAARIVKAKAVTATARKVVVLFYNALRHGMTYEDPGASYYEERHRRRVLANLRRRAKSLGYTLTEAAPPQGMDVS
;
A
#
# COMPACT_ATOMS: atom_id res chain seq x y z
N MET A 1 -14.75 -4.69 -8.58
CA MET A 1 -13.49 -5.11 -9.25
C MET A 1 -13.11 -4.29 -10.48
N GLY A 2 -14.05 -3.75 -11.27
CA GLY A 2 -13.72 -2.98 -12.49
C GLY A 2 -12.89 -1.69 -12.28
N ALA A 3 -12.98 -1.05 -11.11
CA ALA A 3 -12.25 0.19 -10.83
C ALA A 3 -10.72 0.03 -10.71
N PHE A 4 -10.22 -1.16 -10.39
CA PHE A 4 -8.76 -1.44 -10.38
C PHE A 4 -8.25 -1.61 -11.81
N TYR A 5 -8.95 -2.41 -12.62
CA TYR A 5 -8.65 -2.60 -14.03
C TYR A 5 -8.65 -1.27 -14.80
N ARG A 6 -9.68 -0.41 -14.62
CA ARG A 6 -9.76 0.89 -15.30
C ARG A 6 -8.56 1.81 -14.98
N ARG A 7 -8.16 1.89 -13.70
CA ARG A 7 -7.00 2.70 -13.28
C ARG A 7 -5.67 2.15 -13.79
N LEU A 8 -5.58 0.84 -13.91
CA LEU A 8 -4.37 0.16 -14.35
C LEU A 8 -4.23 0.19 -15.88
N ALA A 9 -5.31 -0.08 -16.62
CA ALA A 9 -5.36 0.00 -18.08
C ALA A 9 -5.09 1.41 -18.63
N ALA A 10 -5.35 2.46 -17.83
CA ALA A 10 -5.00 3.83 -18.19
C ALA A 10 -3.49 4.13 -18.13
N ARG A 11 -2.68 3.27 -17.50
CA ARG A 11 -1.24 3.51 -17.27
C ARG A 11 -0.33 2.45 -17.88
N ILE A 12 -0.86 1.27 -18.22
CA ILE A 12 -0.11 0.15 -18.81
C ILE A 12 -0.92 -0.54 -19.90
N VAL A 13 -0.22 -1.10 -20.90
CA VAL A 13 -0.81 -1.85 -22.02
C VAL A 13 -1.82 -2.88 -21.49
N LYS A 14 -2.99 -2.98 -22.13
CA LYS A 14 -4.15 -3.79 -21.70
C LYS A 14 -3.77 -5.19 -21.23
N ALA A 15 -2.87 -5.87 -21.94
CA ALA A 15 -2.36 -7.20 -21.57
C ALA A 15 -1.70 -7.22 -20.17
N LYS A 16 -0.86 -6.23 -19.84
CA LYS A 16 -0.22 -6.11 -18.52
C LYS A 16 -1.25 -5.85 -17.41
N ALA A 17 -2.32 -5.11 -17.70
CA ALA A 17 -3.38 -4.85 -16.73
C ALA A 17 -4.18 -6.12 -16.38
N VAL A 18 -4.44 -6.98 -17.38
CA VAL A 18 -5.10 -8.27 -17.18
C VAL A 18 -4.22 -9.20 -16.34
N THR A 19 -2.94 -9.36 -16.71
CA THR A 19 -2.00 -10.22 -15.96
C THR A 19 -1.83 -9.76 -14.51
N ALA A 20 -1.75 -8.46 -14.27
CA ALA A 20 -1.64 -7.92 -12.91
C ALA A 20 -2.92 -8.15 -12.08
N THR A 21 -4.09 -8.06 -12.71
CA THR A 21 -5.38 -8.35 -12.04
C THR A 21 -5.49 -9.84 -11.72
N ALA A 22 -5.15 -10.72 -12.68
CA ALA A 22 -5.11 -12.16 -12.48
C ALA A 22 -4.11 -12.54 -11.38
N ARG A 23 -2.89 -12.00 -11.40
CA ARG A 23 -1.89 -12.22 -10.35
C ARG A 23 -2.42 -11.84 -8.96
N LYS A 24 -3.16 -10.74 -8.85
CA LYS A 24 -3.76 -10.32 -7.58
C LYS A 24 -4.78 -11.33 -7.07
N VAL A 25 -5.64 -11.86 -7.93
CA VAL A 25 -6.63 -12.89 -7.58
C VAL A 25 -5.95 -14.20 -7.23
N VAL A 26 -4.98 -14.66 -8.04
CA VAL A 26 -4.22 -15.90 -7.81
C VAL A 26 -3.47 -15.84 -6.49
N VAL A 27 -2.81 -14.72 -6.16
CA VAL A 27 -2.11 -14.58 -4.87
C VAL A 27 -3.10 -14.64 -3.72
N LEU A 28 -4.26 -13.98 -3.84
CA LEU A 28 -5.29 -14.00 -2.79
C LEU A 28 -5.82 -15.43 -2.57
N PHE A 29 -6.13 -16.12 -3.66
CA PHE A 29 -6.66 -17.47 -3.65
C PHE A 29 -5.63 -18.50 -3.18
N TYR A 30 -4.41 -18.44 -3.70
CA TYR A 30 -3.30 -19.29 -3.28
C TYR A 30 -2.99 -19.09 -1.80
N ASN A 31 -2.93 -17.85 -1.31
CA ASN A 31 -2.67 -17.61 0.10
C ASN A 31 -3.81 -18.13 0.98
N ALA A 32 -5.07 -17.96 0.55
CA ALA A 32 -6.23 -18.46 1.27
C ALA A 32 -6.26 -20.01 1.35
N LEU A 33 -5.86 -20.70 0.29
CA LEU A 33 -5.79 -22.16 0.25
C LEU A 33 -4.55 -22.74 0.95
N ARG A 34 -3.38 -22.15 0.70
CA ARG A 34 -2.07 -22.62 1.19
C ARG A 34 -1.92 -22.43 2.70
N HIS A 35 -2.47 -21.34 3.23
CA HIS A 35 -2.41 -21.01 4.66
C HIS A 35 -3.76 -21.20 5.37
N GLY A 36 -4.70 -21.89 4.70
CA GLY A 36 -6.02 -22.31 5.17
C GLY A 36 -6.55 -21.58 6.40
N MET A 37 -7.17 -20.41 6.23
CA MET A 37 -7.91 -19.68 7.28
C MET A 37 -7.34 -19.75 8.72
N THR A 38 -6.02 -19.82 8.87
CA THR A 38 -5.31 -19.11 9.94
C THR A 38 -4.65 -17.95 9.24
N TYR A 39 -5.50 -17.07 8.70
CA TYR A 39 -5.17 -15.66 8.72
C TYR A 39 -5.18 -15.28 10.21
N GLU A 40 -4.12 -15.65 10.93
CA GLU A 40 -3.62 -14.78 11.98
C GLU A 40 -3.38 -13.48 11.24
N ASP A 41 -4.29 -12.52 11.41
CA ASP A 41 -3.97 -11.15 11.05
C ASP A 41 -2.64 -10.90 11.77
N PRO A 42 -1.50 -10.71 11.06
CA PRO A 42 -0.38 -10.08 11.71
C PRO A 42 -0.95 -8.69 12.00
N GLY A 43 -1.55 -8.53 13.18
CA GLY A 43 -2.76 -7.71 13.38
C GLY A 43 -2.64 -6.36 12.69
N ALA A 44 -3.72 -5.81 12.11
CA ALA A 44 -3.82 -4.49 11.45
C ALA A 44 -2.52 -3.63 11.41
N SER A 45 -1.93 -3.34 12.58
CA SER A 45 -0.53 -2.92 12.80
C SER A 45 0.54 -3.37 11.78
N TYR A 46 0.66 -4.65 11.36
CA TYR A 46 1.70 -5.07 10.41
C TYR A 46 1.46 -4.53 9.00
N TYR A 47 0.19 -4.54 8.57
CA TYR A 47 -0.23 -3.96 7.30
C TYR A 47 -0.16 -2.43 7.34
N GLU A 48 -0.52 -1.81 8.46
CA GLU A 48 -0.41 -0.39 8.69
C GLU A 48 1.03 0.09 8.69
N GLU A 49 1.94 -0.62 9.35
CA GLU A 49 3.37 -0.29 9.39
C GLU A 49 3.99 -0.37 7.99
N ARG A 50 3.66 -1.42 7.23
CA ARG A 50 4.12 -1.55 5.84
C ARG A 50 3.49 -0.51 4.92
N HIS A 51 2.23 -0.15 5.15
CA HIS A 51 1.55 0.92 4.42
C HIS A 51 2.21 2.26 4.72
N ARG A 52 2.44 2.59 6.00
CA ARG A 52 3.13 3.79 6.48
C ARG A 52 4.52 3.92 5.88
N ARG A 53 5.32 2.84 5.89
CA ARG A 53 6.65 2.80 5.25
C ARG A 53 6.59 3.11 3.75
N ARG A 54 5.63 2.53 3.01
CA ARG A 54 5.45 2.82 1.58
C ARG A 54 5.05 4.27 1.34
N VAL A 55 4.13 4.80 2.15
CA VAL A 55 3.68 6.19 2.06
C VAL A 55 4.86 7.14 2.30
N LEU A 56 5.64 6.94 3.37
CA LEU A 56 6.82 7.75 3.68
C LEU A 56 7.88 7.68 2.57
N ALA A 57 8.17 6.49 2.05
CA ALA A 57 9.13 6.32 0.95
C ALA A 57 8.68 7.07 -0.32
N ASN A 58 7.38 7.00 -0.65
CA ASN A 58 6.81 7.72 -1.78
C ASN A 58 6.84 9.25 -1.56
N LEU A 59 6.53 9.73 -0.35
CA LEU A 59 6.64 11.15 0.00
C LEU A 59 8.08 11.65 -0.13
N ARG A 60 9.05 10.93 0.43
CA ARG A 60 10.48 11.29 0.28
C ARG A 60 10.90 11.38 -1.18
N ARG A 61 10.49 10.41 -2.00
CA ARG A 61 10.80 10.40 -3.44
C ARG A 61 10.18 11.60 -4.16
N ARG A 62 8.95 11.97 -3.79
CA ARG A 62 8.23 13.10 -4.38
C ARG A 62 8.78 14.46 -3.92
N ALA A 63 9.16 14.58 -2.65
CA ALA A 63 9.86 15.75 -2.13
C ALA A 63 11.19 15.96 -2.88
N LYS A 64 12.00 14.90 -3.03
CA LYS A 64 13.27 14.95 -3.76
C LYS A 64 13.10 15.40 -5.21
N SER A 65 12.07 14.94 -5.91
CA SER A 65 11.80 15.38 -7.29
C SER A 65 11.42 16.86 -7.40
N LEU A 66 10.98 17.47 -6.30
CA LEU A 66 10.58 18.88 -6.24
C LEU A 66 11.68 19.76 -5.60
N GLY A 67 12.86 19.21 -5.28
CA GLY A 67 13.93 19.94 -4.60
C GLY A 67 13.73 20.13 -3.08
N TYR A 68 12.76 19.45 -2.48
CA TYR A 68 12.45 19.53 -1.05
C TYR A 68 12.93 18.27 -0.30
N THR A 69 13.24 18.42 0.99
CA THR A 69 13.55 17.30 1.89
C THR A 69 12.38 17.09 2.86
N LEU A 70 11.94 15.85 3.03
CA LEU A 70 10.89 15.52 4.01
C LEU A 70 11.51 15.53 5.42
N THR A 71 11.19 16.54 6.21
CA THR A 71 11.47 16.60 7.65
C THR A 71 10.26 16.10 8.44
N GLU A 72 10.49 15.29 9.47
CA GLU A 72 9.43 14.92 10.41
C GLU A 72 9.04 16.16 11.21
N ALA A 73 7.76 16.54 11.18
CA ALA A 73 7.26 17.58 12.06
C ALA A 73 7.32 17.05 13.49
N ALA A 74 7.82 17.87 14.43
CA ALA A 74 7.84 17.51 15.85
C ALA A 74 6.45 17.00 16.28
N PRO A 75 6.37 15.96 17.14
CA PRO A 75 5.08 15.51 17.65
C PRO A 75 4.34 16.70 18.25
N PRO A 76 3.04 16.88 17.99
CA PRO A 76 2.29 18.00 18.55
C PRO A 76 2.36 17.92 20.08
N GLN A 77 3.22 18.75 20.66
CA GLN A 77 3.25 19.03 22.09
C GLN A 77 1.99 19.84 22.38
N GLY A 78 1.00 19.20 23.02
CA GLY A 78 -0.21 19.90 23.44
C GLY A 78 -1.48 19.07 23.29
N MET A 79 -1.61 18.01 24.09
CA MET A 79 -2.92 17.62 24.60
C MET A 79 -2.72 17.14 26.04
N ASP A 80 -2.45 18.12 26.92
CA ASP A 80 -2.77 17.99 28.34
C ASP A 80 -4.27 17.73 28.44
N VAL A 81 -4.64 16.49 28.73
CA VAL A 81 -5.98 16.14 29.21
C VAL A 81 -5.86 15.87 30.71
N SER A 82 -6.25 16.90 31.47
CA SER A 82 -6.63 16.79 32.88
C SER A 82 -7.85 15.92 33.08
#